data_AF-A0A354P7A0-F1
#
_entry.id   AF-A0A354P7A0-F1
#
_cell.length_a   1.000
_cell.length_b   1.000
_cell.length_c   1.000
_cell.angle_alpha   90.00
_cell.angle_beta   90.00
_cell.angle_gamma   90.00
#
_symmetry.space_group_name_H-M   'P 1'
#
loop_
_entity.id
_entity.type
_entity.pdbx_description
1 polymer ?
#
loop_
_entity_poly.entity_id
_entity_poly.type
_entity_poly.pdbx_seq_one_letter_code
_entity_poly.pdbx_strand_id
1 'polypeptide(L)'
;MSPEQVQGKSVGPSSDLYSLGCTLYFLLTGRPPFDAEEPLAVAIQHLQETSRPLATVRGKNDVPDWMLAGINRMMSKSPEERFASAVELSQWISVQSGSTSETAGSGGTAQATVMLQQAMQAEASRRRKARLKSAIAIAIPVAALVIGAILATPQNPRSITQLMRPD
;
A
#
# COMPACT_ATOMS: atom_id res chain seq x y z
N MET A 1 9.52 18.54 1.76
CA MET A 1 10.26 18.02 0.59
C MET A 1 11.24 16.97 1.08
N SER A 2 11.35 15.83 0.42
CA SER A 2 12.30 14.80 0.79
C SER A 2 13.71 15.08 0.24
N PRO A 3 14.78 14.51 0.82
CA PRO A 3 16.15 14.73 0.37
C PRO A 3 16.37 14.36 -1.10
N GLU A 4 15.76 13.26 -1.55
CA GLU A 4 15.83 12.79 -2.93
C GLU A 4 15.08 13.71 -3.91
N GLN A 5 13.99 14.35 -3.49
CA GLN A 5 13.31 15.38 -4.29
C GLN A 5 14.20 16.60 -4.50
N VAL A 6 14.88 17.06 -3.45
CA VAL A 6 15.82 18.18 -3.54
C VAL A 6 17.01 17.85 -4.45
N GLN A 7 17.47 16.59 -4.44
CA GLN A 7 18.55 16.11 -5.31
C GLN A 7 18.10 15.80 -6.75
N GLY A 8 16.81 15.88 -7.07
CA GLY A 8 16.29 15.47 -8.39
C GLY A 8 16.44 13.97 -8.68
N LYS A 9 16.51 13.14 -7.63
CA LYS A 9 16.57 11.66 -7.75
C LYS A 9 15.16 11.08 -7.91
N SER A 10 15.09 9.78 -8.18
CA SER A 10 13.81 9.05 -8.24
C SER A 10 13.04 9.20 -6.93
N VAL A 11 11.77 9.59 -7.05
CA VAL A 11 10.84 9.82 -5.93
C VAL A 11 9.92 8.61 -5.84
N GLY A 12 9.74 8.09 -4.63
CA GLY A 12 8.92 6.89 -4.40
C GLY A 12 8.14 6.95 -3.09
N PRO A 13 7.49 5.85 -2.67
CA PRO A 13 6.67 5.82 -1.46
C PRO A 13 7.44 6.26 -0.18
N SER A 14 8.74 6.00 -0.10
CA SER A 14 9.59 6.44 1.01
C SER A 14 9.77 7.95 1.09
N SER A 15 9.57 8.69 -0.02
CA SER A 15 9.56 10.16 -0.07
C SER A 15 8.34 10.75 0.62
N ASP A 16 7.18 10.11 0.44
CA ASP A 16 5.94 10.49 1.12
C ASP A 16 6.05 10.22 2.62
N LEU A 17 6.66 9.10 3.02
CA LEU A 17 6.88 8.77 4.43
C LEU A 17 7.82 9.77 5.11
N TYR A 18 8.85 10.26 4.41
CA TYR A 18 9.69 11.34 4.92
C TYR A 18 8.91 12.63 5.15
N SER A 19 8.09 13.03 4.17
CA SER A 19 7.27 14.24 4.27
C SER A 19 6.22 14.10 5.37
N LEU A 20 5.63 12.92 5.55
CA LEU A 20 4.75 12.62 6.67
C LEU A 20 5.49 12.73 8.02
N GLY A 21 6.74 12.25 8.11
CA GLY A 21 7.56 12.40 9.31
C GLY A 21 7.79 13.86 9.67
N CYS A 22 8.07 14.70 8.68
CA CYS A 22 8.19 16.16 8.86
C CYS A 22 6.86 16.79 9.33
N THR A 23 5.72 16.36 8.77
CA THR A 23 4.40 16.81 9.22
C THR A 23 4.12 16.41 10.66
N LEU A 24 4.41 15.17 11.04
CA LEU A 24 4.23 14.71 12.42
C LEU A 24 5.13 15.47 13.39
N TYR A 25 6.38 15.74 13.01
CA TYR A 25 7.28 16.61 13.78
C TYR A 25 6.67 17.99 14.01
N PHE A 26 6.15 18.62 12.95
CA PHE A 26 5.51 19.92 13.02
C PHE A 26 4.28 19.89 13.93
N LEU A 27 3.41 18.90 13.79
CA LEU A 27 2.21 18.77 14.61
C LEU A 27 2.53 18.62 16.11
N LEU A 28 3.61 17.92 16.44
CA LEU A 28 4.03 17.75 17.84
C LEU A 28 4.67 19.02 18.41
N THR A 29 5.52 19.68 17.64
CA THR A 29 6.38 20.78 18.13
C THR A 29 5.85 22.18 17.84
N GLY A 30 4.88 22.31 16.94
CA GLY A 30 4.41 23.58 16.38
C GLY A 30 5.43 24.28 15.48
N ARG A 31 6.57 23.64 15.16
CA ARG A 31 7.65 24.20 14.34
C ARG A 31 8.17 23.18 13.33
N PRO A 32 8.57 23.59 12.13
CA PRO A 32 9.09 22.63 11.15
C PRO A 32 10.40 22.03 11.67
N PRO A 33 10.77 20.83 11.20
CA PRO A 33 12.03 20.19 11.62
C PRO A 33 13.28 20.95 11.17
N PHE A 34 13.15 21.73 10.10
CA PHE A 34 14.18 22.55 9.47
C PHE A 34 13.56 23.89 9.14
N ASP A 35 14.27 24.97 9.46
CA ASP A 35 13.82 26.34 9.30
C ASP A 35 15.01 27.24 9.00
N ALA A 36 14.88 28.10 8.00
CA ALA A 36 15.88 29.04 7.54
C ALA A 36 15.20 30.18 6.77
N GLU A 37 15.83 31.35 6.74
CA GLU A 37 15.27 32.54 6.05
C GLU A 37 15.13 32.32 4.54
N GLU A 38 16.11 31.63 3.94
CA GLU A 38 16.14 31.38 2.50
C GLU A 38 15.61 29.98 2.15
N PRO A 39 14.69 29.84 1.17
CA PRO A 39 14.14 28.55 0.77
C PRO A 39 15.19 27.53 0.35
N LEU A 40 16.27 27.99 -0.30
CA LEU A 40 17.38 27.13 -0.69
C LEU A 40 18.12 26.57 0.53
N ALA A 41 18.24 27.34 1.61
CA ALA A 41 18.87 26.87 2.83
C ALA A 41 18.02 25.75 3.48
N VAL A 42 16.69 25.90 3.52
CA VAL A 42 15.79 24.84 4.02
C VAL A 42 15.94 23.55 3.20
N ALA A 43 16.05 23.65 1.87
CA ALA A 43 16.33 22.51 1.01
C ALA A 43 17.65 21.82 1.37
N ILE A 44 18.73 22.58 1.62
CA ILE A 44 20.03 22.04 2.04
C ILE A 44 19.95 21.37 3.42
N GLN A 45 19.20 21.94 4.38
CA GLN A 45 18.98 21.32 5.70
C GLN A 45 18.31 19.95 5.55
N HIS A 46 17.33 19.83 4.65
CA HIS A 46 16.73 18.54 4.32
C HIS A 46 17.75 17.53 3.78
N LEU A 47 18.84 17.95 3.13
CA LEU A 47 19.90 17.06 2.65
C LEU A 47 20.87 16.63 3.75
N GLN A 48 21.31 17.57 4.60
CA GLN A 48 22.52 17.40 5.41
C GLN A 48 22.28 17.44 6.91
N GLU A 49 21.28 18.18 7.38
CA GLU A 49 21.10 18.42 8.81
C GLU A 49 20.19 17.38 9.47
N THR A 50 20.47 17.05 10.72
CA THR A 50 19.56 16.26 11.56
C THR A 50 18.62 17.21 12.29
N SER A 51 17.31 16.89 12.30
CA SER A 51 16.33 17.71 13.00
C SER A 51 16.61 17.72 14.51
N ARG A 52 16.16 18.78 15.19
CA ARG A 52 16.30 18.86 16.65
C ARG A 52 15.53 17.69 17.28
N PRO A 53 16.14 16.89 18.18
CA PRO A 53 15.48 15.71 18.72
C PRO A 53 14.15 16.06 19.41
N LEU A 54 13.07 15.38 19.03
CA LEU A 54 11.72 15.63 19.58
C LEU A 54 11.67 15.60 21.11
N ALA A 55 12.41 14.69 21.75
CA ALA A 55 12.51 14.58 23.20
C ALA A 55 13.06 15.86 23.87
N THR A 56 13.88 16.64 23.16
CA THR A 56 14.40 17.92 23.67
C THR A 56 13.41 19.07 23.49
N VAL A 57 12.54 19.00 22.48
CA VAL A 57 11.58 20.07 22.15
C VAL A 57 10.29 19.93 22.96
N ARG A 58 9.80 18.70 23.14
CA ARG A 58 8.55 18.41 23.87
C ARG A 58 8.76 17.88 25.28
N GLY A 59 9.96 17.46 25.64
CA GLY A 59 10.24 16.75 26.88
C GLY A 59 10.09 15.24 26.71
N LYS A 60 10.91 14.48 27.45
CA LYS A 60 11.04 13.02 27.30
C LYS A 60 9.74 12.25 27.60
N ASN A 61 8.84 12.80 28.41
CA ASN A 61 7.64 12.10 28.88
C ASN A 61 6.36 12.49 28.13
N ASP A 62 6.39 13.50 27.25
CA ASP A 62 5.22 13.96 26.49
C ASP A 62 4.87 13.03 25.32
N VAL A 63 5.88 12.33 24.79
CA VAL A 63 5.78 11.54 23.57
C VAL A 63 6.35 10.15 23.84
N PRO A 64 5.60 9.06 23.59
CA PRO A 64 6.12 7.71 23.77
C PRO A 64 7.39 7.45 22.96
N ASP A 65 8.36 6.74 23.55
CA ASP A 65 9.66 6.44 22.93
C ASP A 65 9.52 5.77 21.57
N TRP A 66 8.54 4.87 21.42
CA TRP A 66 8.27 4.23 20.14
C TRP A 66 7.93 5.29 19.08
N MET A 67 7.06 6.26 19.38
CA MET A 67 6.65 7.30 18.43
C MET A 67 7.84 8.19 18.03
N LEU A 68 8.72 8.52 18.97
CA LEU A 68 9.98 9.23 18.69
C LEU A 68 10.85 8.44 17.70
N ALA A 69 11.03 7.14 17.92
CA ALA A 69 11.80 6.27 17.03
C ALA A 69 11.17 6.16 15.64
N GLY A 70 9.84 6.07 15.57
CA GLY A 70 9.09 6.02 14.31
C GLY A 70 9.28 7.28 13.47
N ILE A 71 9.10 8.47 14.07
CA ILE A 71 9.28 9.75 13.37
C ILE A 71 10.73 9.92 12.92
N ASN A 72 11.71 9.59 13.77
CA ASN A 72 13.12 9.65 13.41
C ASN A 72 13.45 8.73 12.22
N ARG A 73 12.93 7.49 12.22
CA ARG A 73 13.12 6.56 11.10
C ARG A 73 12.47 7.05 9.81
N MET A 74 11.28 7.65 9.89
CA MET A 74 10.63 8.27 8.72
C MET A 74 11.48 9.39 8.14
N MET A 75 12.17 10.15 8.99
CA MET A 75 13.01 11.29 8.61
C MET A 75 14.48 10.93 8.30
N SER A 76 14.83 9.65 8.19
CA SER A 76 16.17 9.24 7.74
C SER A 76 16.51 9.83 6.37
N LYS A 77 17.77 10.24 6.17
CA LYS A 77 18.20 10.86 4.90
C LYS A 77 18.22 9.84 3.78
N SER A 78 18.72 8.64 4.08
CA SER A 78 18.67 7.47 3.24
C SER A 78 17.22 6.93 3.13
N PRO A 79 16.65 6.78 1.92
CA PRO A 79 15.33 6.19 1.73
C PRO A 79 15.22 4.73 2.19
N GLU A 80 16.30 3.96 2.08
CA GLU A 80 16.36 2.54 2.45
C GLU A 80 16.38 2.31 3.97
N GLU A 81 16.77 3.30 4.76
CA GLU A 81 16.65 3.27 6.23
C GLU A 81 15.22 3.53 6.73
N ARG A 82 14.35 4.07 5.87
CA ARG A 82 12.96 4.39 6.21
C ARG A 82 12.10 3.13 6.23
N PHE A 83 10.80 3.31 6.40
CA PHE A 83 9.83 2.27 6.10
C PHE A 83 9.72 2.13 4.57
N ALA A 84 9.67 0.89 4.07
CA ALA A 84 9.55 0.59 2.65
C ALA A 84 8.16 0.96 2.09
N SER A 85 7.14 0.97 2.95
CA SER A 85 5.77 1.31 2.55
C SER A 85 4.92 1.84 3.72
N ALA A 86 3.81 2.49 3.38
CA ALA A 86 2.79 2.85 4.36
C ALA A 86 2.19 1.63 5.09
N VAL A 87 2.15 0.47 4.43
CA VAL A 87 1.70 -0.78 5.05
C VAL A 87 2.66 -1.20 6.16
N GLU A 88 3.97 -1.17 5.91
CA GLU A 88 4.99 -1.48 6.93
C GLU A 88 4.89 -0.52 8.12
N LEU A 89 4.75 0.78 7.86
CA LEU A 89 4.55 1.78 8.91
C LEU A 89 3.30 1.46 9.74
N SER A 90 2.17 1.14 9.10
CA SER A 90 0.92 0.82 9.81
C SER A 90 1.03 -0.43 10.68
N GLN A 91 1.74 -1.45 10.21
CA GLN A 91 2.00 -2.68 10.96
C GLN A 91 2.88 -2.40 12.17
N TRP A 92 3.94 -1.61 11.97
CA TRP A 92 4.84 -1.21 13.05
C TRP A 92 4.08 -0.40 14.12
N ILE A 93 3.24 0.57 13.75
CA ILE A 93 2.41 1.34 14.69
C ILE A 93 1.47 0.41 15.47
N SER A 94 0.85 -0.56 14.80
CA SER A 94 -0.10 -1.49 15.43
C SER A 94 0.58 -2.36 16.50
N VAL A 95 1.80 -2.83 16.24
CA VAL A 95 2.59 -3.60 17.20
C VAL A 95 2.95 -2.75 18.42
N GLN A 96 3.40 -1.51 18.20
CA GLN A 96 3.83 -0.62 19.30
C GLN A 96 2.66 -0.06 20.13
N SER A 97 1.51 0.17 19.51
CA SER A 97 0.31 0.66 20.20
C SER A 97 -0.41 -0.47 20.96
N GLY A 98 -0.30 -1.71 20.46
CA GLY A 98 -0.82 -2.90 21.12
C GLY A 98 -0.07 -3.26 22.39
N SER A 99 1.27 -3.11 22.40
CA SER A 99 2.10 -3.34 23.59
C SER A 99 1.86 -2.32 24.71
N THR A 100 1.29 -1.15 24.41
CA THR A 100 0.87 -0.16 25.43
C THR A 100 -0.44 -0.55 26.12
N SER A 101 -1.20 -1.51 25.57
CA SER A 101 -2.54 -1.88 26.05
C SER A 101 -2.56 -2.95 27.15
N GLU A 102 -1.42 -3.57 27.50
CA GLU A 102 -1.39 -4.62 28.54
C GLU A 102 -1.54 -4.08 29.99
N THR A 103 -1.61 -2.76 30.19
CA THR A 103 -1.87 -2.15 31.53
C THR A 103 -3.27 -1.54 31.69
N ALA A 104 -4.11 -1.50 30.66
CA ALA A 104 -5.47 -0.95 30.78
C ALA A 104 -6.53 -1.96 30.32
N GLY A 105 -7.16 -2.63 31.29
CA GLY A 105 -8.25 -3.57 31.07
C GLY A 105 -9.39 -3.00 30.22
N SER A 106 -9.41 -3.35 28.93
CA SER A 106 -10.56 -3.29 28.03
C SER A 106 -10.30 -4.09 26.74
N GLY A 107 -9.81 -5.32 26.89
CA GLY A 107 -9.40 -6.16 25.74
C GLY A 107 -10.53 -6.86 24.99
N GLY A 108 -11.76 -6.89 25.53
CA GLY A 108 -12.83 -7.76 25.02
C GLY A 108 -13.46 -7.30 23.70
N THR A 109 -13.72 -6.01 23.54
CA THR A 109 -14.50 -5.48 22.39
C THR A 109 -13.65 -5.24 21.15
N ALA A 110 -12.41 -4.76 21.32
CA ALA A 110 -11.48 -4.56 20.22
C ALA A 110 -11.06 -5.91 19.59
N GLN A 111 -10.76 -6.92 20.42
CA GLN A 111 -10.43 -8.27 19.92
C GLN A 111 -11.62 -8.93 19.23
N ALA A 112 -12.84 -8.78 19.75
CA ALA A 112 -14.05 -9.29 19.11
C ALA A 112 -14.29 -8.64 17.73
N THR A 113 -14.04 -7.34 17.60
CA THR A 113 -14.18 -6.60 16.33
C THR A 113 -13.15 -7.08 15.30
N VAL A 114 -11.89 -7.26 15.71
CA VAL A 114 -10.82 -7.77 14.84
C VAL A 114 -11.12 -9.20 14.37
N MET A 115 -11.58 -10.09 15.27
CA MET A 115 -11.94 -11.46 14.89
C MET A 115 -13.14 -11.51 13.93
N LEU A 116 -14.16 -10.68 14.16
CA LEU A 116 -15.31 -10.59 13.26
C LEU A 116 -14.88 -10.08 11.87
N GLN A 117 -14.02 -9.06 11.82
CA GLN A 117 -13.52 -8.51 10.57
C GLN A 117 -12.66 -9.52 9.80
N GLN A 118 -11.80 -10.28 10.48
CA GLN A 118 -11.00 -11.34 9.87
C GLN A 118 -11.89 -12.48 9.34
N ALA A 119 -12.93 -12.89 10.08
CA ALA A 119 -13.89 -13.89 9.63
C ALA A 119 -14.67 -13.43 8.39
N MET A 120 -15.13 -12.17 8.38
CA MET A 120 -15.83 -11.58 7.22
C MET A 120 -14.94 -11.50 5.98
N GLN A 121 -13.66 -11.12 6.13
CA GLN A 121 -12.70 -11.08 5.03
C GLN A 121 -12.39 -12.48 4.48
N ALA A 122 -12.27 -13.48 5.36
CA ALA A 122 -12.09 -14.88 4.97
C ALA A 122 -13.31 -15.40 4.19
N GLU A 123 -14.53 -15.09 4.62
CA GLU A 123 -15.76 -15.48 3.90
C GLU A 123 -15.89 -14.79 2.55
N ALA A 124 -15.61 -13.48 2.45
CA ALA A 124 -15.67 -12.74 1.20
C ALA A 124 -14.68 -13.32 0.15
N SER A 125 -13.47 -13.66 0.59
CA SER A 125 -12.45 -14.27 -0.29
C SER A 125 -12.85 -15.69 -0.75
N ARG A 126 -13.47 -16.50 0.13
CA ARG A 126 -14.03 -17.82 -0.22
C ARG A 126 -15.18 -17.70 -1.23
N ARG A 127 -16.12 -16.77 -1.03
CA ARG A 127 -17.24 -16.51 -1.96
C ARG A 127 -16.73 -16.05 -3.34
N ARG A 128 -15.73 -15.16 -3.38
CA ARG A 128 -15.12 -14.70 -4.63
C ARG A 128 -14.43 -15.84 -5.40
N LYS A 129 -13.65 -16.68 -4.70
CA LYS A 129 -13.00 -17.86 -5.30
C LYS A 129 -14.02 -18.90 -5.80
N ALA A 130 -15.11 -19.13 -5.06
CA ALA A 130 -16.18 -20.04 -5.47
C ALA A 130 -16.97 -19.54 -6.69
N ARG A 131 -17.27 -18.24 -6.77
CA ARG A 131 -17.90 -17.61 -7.95
C ARG A 131 -17.01 -17.69 -9.19
N LEU A 132 -15.70 -17.49 -9.04
CA LEU A 132 -14.76 -17.63 -10.16
C LEU A 132 -14.66 -19.08 -10.66
N LYS A 133 -14.58 -20.05 -9.73
CA LYS A 133 -14.56 -21.48 -10.08
C LYS A 133 -15.85 -21.92 -10.80
N SER A 134 -17.01 -21.47 -10.33
CA SER A 134 -18.30 -21.78 -10.98
C SER A 134 -18.45 -21.12 -12.34
N ALA A 135 -17.99 -19.87 -12.51
CA ALA A 135 -17.98 -19.20 -13.81
C ALA A 135 -17.11 -19.94 -14.85
N ILE A 136 -15.92 -20.41 -14.43
CA ILE A 136 -15.02 -21.20 -15.30
C ILE A 136 -15.65 -22.55 -15.67
N ALA A 137 -16.28 -23.23 -14.69
CA ALA A 137 -16.92 -24.52 -14.92
C ALA A 137 -18.09 -24.45 -15.93
N ILE A 138 -18.76 -23.31 -16.04
CA ILE A 138 -19.85 -23.08 -17.02
C ILE A 138 -19.29 -22.61 -18.37
N ALA A 139 -18.27 -21.76 -18.39
CA ALA A 139 -17.73 -21.18 -19.63
C ALA A 139 -17.06 -22.22 -20.54
N ILE A 140 -16.34 -23.19 -19.97
CA ILE A 140 -15.63 -24.24 -20.73
C ILE A 140 -16.57 -25.13 -21.57
N PRO A 141 -17.63 -25.74 -21.00
CA PRO A 141 -18.53 -26.58 -21.79
C PRO A 141 -19.33 -25.79 -22.83
N VAL A 142 -19.70 -24.53 -22.55
CA VAL A 142 -20.38 -23.67 -23.53
C VAL A 142 -19.45 -23.37 -24.71
N ALA A 143 -18.19 -23.01 -24.46
CA ALA A 143 -17.21 -22.77 -25.51
C ALA A 143 -16.97 -24.04 -26.35
N ALA A 144 -16.84 -25.21 -25.72
CA ALA A 144 -16.67 -26.48 -26.42
C ALA A 144 -17.88 -26.82 -27.31
N LEU A 145 -19.10 -26.54 -26.84
CA LEU A 145 -20.32 -26.78 -27.60
C LEU A 145 -20.46 -25.85 -28.81
N VAL A 146 -20.08 -24.57 -28.67
CA VAL A 146 -20.04 -23.60 -29.78
C VAL A 146 -19.00 -24.02 -30.83
N ILE A 147 -17.80 -24.41 -30.41
CA ILE A 147 -16.75 -24.88 -31.32
C ILE A 147 -17.20 -26.16 -32.04
N GLY A 148 -17.80 -27.10 -31.33
CA GLY A 148 -18.36 -28.32 -31.90
C GLY A 148 -19.45 -28.02 -32.95
N ALA A 149 -20.34 -27.07 -32.68
CA ALA A 149 -21.38 -26.67 -33.63
C ALA A 149 -20.80 -26.03 -34.91
N ILE A 150 -19.77 -25.19 -34.78
CA ILE A 150 -19.08 -24.57 -35.93
C ILE A 150 -18.39 -25.63 -36.79
N LEU A 151 -17.74 -26.62 -36.17
CA LEU A 151 -17.09 -27.72 -36.90
C LEU A 151 -18.09 -28.68 -37.54
N ALA A 152 -19.27 -28.84 -36.94
CA ALA A 152 -20.32 -29.73 -37.42
C ALA A 152 -21.16 -29.13 -38.56
N THR A 153 -21.03 -27.83 -38.88
CA THR A 153 -21.71 -27.28 -40.07
C THR A 153 -21.09 -27.91 -41.33
N PRO A 154 -21.85 -28.70 -42.11
CA PRO A 154 -21.31 -29.33 -43.30
C PRO A 154 -20.92 -28.25 -44.31
N GLN A 155 -19.64 -28.22 -44.70
CA GLN A 155 -19.20 -27.38 -45.81
C GLN A 155 -19.90 -27.86 -47.07
N ASN A 156 -20.85 -27.07 -47.57
CA ASN A 156 -21.62 -27.34 -48.77
C ASN A 156 -20.65 -27.52 -49.96
N PRO A 157 -20.45 -28.74 -50.50
CA PRO A 157 -19.53 -28.93 -51.60
C PRO A 157 -20.11 -28.23 -52.83
N ARG A 158 -19.33 -27.31 -53.42
CA ARG A 158 -19.72 -26.59 -54.64
C ARG A 158 -20.21 -27.60 -55.69
N SER A 159 -21.44 -27.43 -56.16
CA SER A 159 -22.06 -28.33 -57.11
C SER A 159 -21.25 -28.40 -58.41
N ILE A 160 -20.96 -29.62 -58.87
CA ILE A 160 -20.21 -29.96 -60.09
C ILE A 160 -20.81 -29.31 -61.36
N THR A 161 -22.07 -28.86 -61.28
CA THR A 161 -22.76 -28.08 -62.32
C THR A 161 -22.15 -26.69 -62.60
N GLN A 162 -21.24 -26.18 -61.75
CA GLN A 162 -20.45 -24.99 -62.06
C GLN A 162 -19.11 -25.29 -62.77
N LEU A 163 -18.69 -26.55 -62.90
CA LEU A 163 -17.42 -26.93 -63.53
C LEU A 163 -17.59 -27.52 -64.94
N MET A 164 -18.82 -27.64 -65.44
CA MET A 164 -19.14 -28.28 -66.73
C MET A 164 -20.04 -27.40 -67.62
N ARG A 165 -19.87 -26.07 -67.57
CA ARG A 165 -20.28 -25.22 -68.69
C ARG A 165 -19.16 -25.26 -69.73
N PRO A 166 -19.32 -25.95 -70.87
CA PRO A 166 -18.38 -25.83 -71.97
C PRO A 166 -18.48 -24.44 -72.59
N ASP A 167 -17.34 -23.75 -72.43
CA ASP A 167 -16.50 -23.02 -73.39
C ASP A 167 -17.11 -21.89 -74.23
#